data_AF-A0A0A9D5M8-F1
#
_entry.id   AF-A0A0A9D5M8-F1
#
_cell.length_a   1.000
_cell.length_b   1.000
_cell.length_c   1.000
_cell.angle_alpha   90.00
_cell.angle_beta   90.00
_cell.angle_gamma   90.00
#
_symmetry.space_group_name_H-M   'P 1'
#
loop_
_entity.id
_entity.type
_entity.pdbx_description
1 polymer ?
#
loop_
_entity_poly.entity_id
_entity_poly.type
_entity_poly.pdbx_seq_one_letter_code
_entity_poly.pdbx_strand_id
1 'polypeptide(L)'
;MHDQPGVLSMANSGPDSNGSQFFITFKRLPHLDGKHVVFGKVVDGMALLKKLEAVGSVDSGKPSCQVKIVDCGEVSNTNTHDQLQGEKEKKLRRADANSGAEGRVKTKKNI
;
A
#
# COMPACT_ATOMS: atom_id res chain seq x y z
N MET A 1 -11.55 -5.41 0.57
CA MET A 1 -11.15 -6.33 1.66
C MET A 1 -10.07 -5.67 2.50
N HIS A 2 -10.05 -5.92 3.80
CA HIS A 2 -9.07 -5.42 4.75
C HIS A 2 -7.96 -6.46 4.96
N ASP A 3 -7.25 -6.78 3.88
CA ASP A 3 -6.33 -7.91 3.79
C ASP A 3 -4.89 -7.59 4.22
N GLN A 4 -4.52 -6.31 4.32
CA GLN A 4 -3.17 -5.85 4.59
C GLN A 4 -3.12 -4.53 5.37
N PRO A 5 -1.96 -4.13 5.92
CA PRO A 5 -1.73 -2.77 6.41
C PRO A 5 -1.89 -1.72 5.29
N GLY A 6 -2.34 -0.52 5.64
CA GLY A 6 -2.46 0.61 4.73
C GLY A 6 -3.77 0.66 3.95
N VAL A 7 -4.75 -0.19 4.24
CA VAL A 7 -6.09 -0.13 3.61
C VAL A 7 -6.85 1.05 4.20
N LEU A 8 -7.39 1.93 3.35
CA LEU A 8 -8.21 3.08 3.73
C LEU A 8 -9.70 2.71 3.60
N SER A 9 -10.45 2.90 4.68
CA SER A 9 -11.83 2.43 4.80
C SER A 9 -12.71 3.35 5.65
N MET A 10 -14.02 3.35 5.39
CA MET A 10 -15.00 4.20 6.05
C MET A 10 -15.38 3.64 7.43
N ALA A 11 -15.33 4.48 8.47
CA ALA A 11 -15.96 4.18 9.74
C ALA A 11 -17.47 4.45 9.65
N ASN A 12 -18.26 3.60 10.32
CA ASN A 12 -19.72 3.71 10.36
C ASN A 12 -20.25 3.15 11.69
N SER A 13 -21.55 3.35 11.94
CA SER A 13 -22.31 2.87 13.09
C SER A 13 -23.38 1.85 12.67
N GLY A 14 -23.23 1.25 11.49
CA GLY A 14 -24.22 0.37 10.87
C GLY A 14 -24.33 0.58 9.36
N PRO A 15 -25.20 -0.21 8.68
CA PRO A 15 -25.48 -0.04 7.26
C PRO A 15 -25.91 1.40 6.94
N ASP A 16 -25.44 1.91 5.81
CA ASP A 16 -25.82 3.22 5.24
C ASP A 16 -25.58 4.44 6.16
N SER A 17 -24.67 4.32 7.14
CA SER A 17 -24.35 5.40 8.08
C SER A 17 -22.95 5.99 7.87
N ASN A 18 -22.44 5.98 6.64
CA ASN A 18 -21.14 6.56 6.34
C ASN A 18 -21.20 8.09 6.47
N GLY A 19 -20.23 8.68 7.17
CA GLY A 19 -20.05 10.13 7.29
C GLY A 19 -18.70 10.56 6.72
N SER A 20 -17.91 11.29 7.50
CA SER A 20 -16.54 11.69 7.14
C SER A 20 -15.45 10.92 7.89
N GLN A 21 -15.82 10.08 8.86
CA GLN A 21 -14.87 9.31 9.63
C GLN A 21 -14.32 8.15 8.80
N PHE A 22 -13.01 8.02 8.77
CA PHE A 22 -12.30 6.94 8.09
C PHE A 22 -11.20 6.38 8.99
N PHE A 23 -10.70 5.21 8.63
CA PHE A 23 -9.55 4.60 9.27
C PHE A 23 -8.58 4.04 8.24
N ILE A 24 -7.31 3.92 8.63
CA ILE A 24 -6.27 3.23 7.88
C ILE A 24 -5.85 2.02 8.70
N THR A 25 -5.81 0.84 8.08
CA THR A 25 -5.45 -0.39 8.79
C THR A 25 -3.95 -0.43 9.10
N PHE A 26 -3.58 -0.86 10.31
CA PHE A 26 -2.17 -1.19 10.62
C PHE A 26 -1.83 -2.66 10.37
N LYS A 27 -2.86 -3.52 10.27
CA LYS A 27 -2.75 -4.97 10.03
C LYS A 27 -3.98 -5.48 9.28
N ARG A 28 -3.97 -6.76 8.90
CA ARG A 28 -5.12 -7.46 8.31
C ARG A 28 -6.28 -7.53 9.33
N LEU A 29 -7.49 -7.10 8.91
CA LEU A 29 -8.70 -7.01 9.74
C LEU A 29 -9.94 -7.58 9.01
N PRO A 30 -9.99 -8.91 8.73
CA PRO A 30 -10.99 -9.50 7.85
C PRO A 30 -12.42 -9.46 8.43
N HIS A 31 -12.56 -9.28 9.75
CA HIS A 31 -13.86 -9.17 10.42
C HIS A 31 -14.62 -7.88 10.07
N LEU A 32 -13.95 -6.92 9.42
CA LEU A 32 -14.52 -5.67 8.90
C LEU A 32 -15.03 -5.81 7.45
N ASP A 33 -14.72 -6.91 6.78
CA ASP A 33 -15.16 -7.14 5.40
C ASP A 33 -16.69 -7.27 5.33
N GLY A 34 -17.29 -6.64 4.31
CA GLY A 34 -18.74 -6.56 4.16
C GLY A 34 -19.44 -5.58 5.13
N LYS A 35 -18.72 -5.01 6.09
CA LYS A 35 -19.26 -4.04 7.08
C LYS A 35 -18.74 -2.63 6.88
N HIS A 36 -17.48 -2.49 6.45
CA HIS A 36 -16.84 -1.21 6.19
C HIS A 36 -16.42 -1.10 4.73
N VAL A 37 -16.69 0.06 4.13
CA VAL A 37 -16.40 0.32 2.72
C VAL A 37 -14.94 0.69 2.56
N VAL A 38 -14.18 -0.15 1.85
CA VAL A 38 -12.81 0.15 1.41
C VAL A 38 -12.88 1.06 0.17
N PHE A 39 -12.20 2.20 0.22
CA PHE A 39 -12.19 3.18 -0.87
C PHE A 39 -10.79 3.65 -1.29
N GLY A 40 -9.74 3.13 -0.67
CA GLY A 40 -8.37 3.43 -1.08
C GLY A 40 -7.32 2.62 -0.36
N LYS A 41 -6.05 2.97 -0.61
CA LYS A 41 -4.90 2.44 0.12
C LYS A 41 -3.79 3.48 0.15
N VAL A 42 -2.96 3.41 1.19
CA VAL A 42 -1.72 4.17 1.30
C VAL A 42 -0.75 3.68 0.22
N VAL A 43 -0.30 4.60 -0.64
CA VAL A 43 0.68 4.32 -1.70
C VAL A 43 2.09 4.80 -1.35
N ASP A 44 2.19 5.82 -0.49
CA ASP A 44 3.43 6.35 0.06
C ASP A 44 3.23 6.72 1.54
N GLY A 45 4.29 6.71 2.34
CA GLY A 45 4.24 7.06 3.75
C GLY A 45 3.99 5.89 4.71
N MET A 46 4.20 4.64 4.30
CA MET A 46 4.03 3.46 5.18
C MET A 46 4.92 3.49 6.43
N ALA A 47 6.10 4.12 6.36
CA ALA A 47 6.96 4.33 7.52
C ALA A 47 6.34 5.28 8.56
N LEU A 48 5.63 6.32 8.10
CA LEU A 48 4.87 7.22 8.98
C LEU A 48 3.70 6.47 9.62
N LEU A 49 2.99 5.64 8.85
CA LEU A 49 1.90 4.82 9.36
C LEU A 49 2.35 3.91 10.52
N LYS A 50 3.52 3.29 10.42
CA LYS A 50 4.11 2.52 11.53
C LYS A 50 4.43 3.37 12.77
N LYS A 51 4.86 4.61 12.59
CA LYS A 51 5.08 5.54 13.72
C LYS A 51 3.75 5.94 14.39
N LEU A 52 2.69 6.12 13.60
CA LEU A 52 1.34 6.38 14.11
C LEU A 52 0.79 5.20 14.93
N GLU A 53 1.07 3.96 14.50
CA GLU A 53 0.71 2.77 15.27
C GLU A 53 1.41 2.76 16.64
N ALA A 54 2.70 3.08 16.69
CA ALA A 54 3.50 3.05 17.92
C ALA A 54 3.09 4.08 18.98
N VAL A 55 2.39 5.15 18.61
CA VAL A 55 1.85 6.14 19.57
C VAL A 55 0.44 5.78 20.06
N GLY A 56 -0.20 4.76 19.48
CA GLY A 56 -1.51 4.27 19.92
C GLY A 56 -1.44 3.51 21.25
N SER A 57 -2.51 3.58 22.04
CA SER A 57 -2.71 2.75 23.23
C SER A 57 -3.54 1.53 22.88
N VAL A 58 -3.03 0.34 23.24
CA VAL A 58 -3.74 -0.94 23.04
C VAL A 58 -5.06 -0.99 23.80
N ASP A 59 -5.10 -0.40 25.00
CA ASP A 59 -6.24 -0.55 25.91
C ASP A 59 -7.32 0.51 25.69
N SER A 60 -6.91 1.76 25.43
CA SER A 60 -7.85 2.89 25.34
C SER A 60 -8.16 3.33 23.91
N GLY A 61 -7.36 2.90 22.93
CA GLY A 61 -7.39 3.42 21.56
C GLY A 61 -6.98 4.90 21.44
N LYS A 62 -6.68 5.58 22.56
CA LYS A 62 -6.27 6.98 22.57
C LYS A 62 -4.76 7.09 22.33
N PRO A 63 -4.32 7.93 21.38
CA PRO A 63 -2.90 8.19 21.18
C PRO A 63 -2.25 8.83 22.41
N SER A 64 -0.97 8.51 22.67
CA SER A 64 -0.16 9.10 23.74
C SER A 64 0.19 10.58 23.50
N CYS A 65 0.09 11.03 22.25
CA CYS A 65 0.26 12.42 21.84
C CYS A 65 -0.77 12.81 20.80
N GLN A 66 -0.98 14.11 20.60
CA GLN A 66 -1.95 14.60 19.63
C GLN A 66 -1.49 14.33 18.19
N VAL A 67 -2.30 13.61 17.42
CA VAL A 67 -2.13 13.38 15.99
C VAL A 67 -3.15 14.24 15.23
N LYS A 68 -2.68 15.16 14.38
CA LYS A 68 -3.52 16.07 13.60
C LYS A 68 -3.11 16.04 12.14
N ILE A 69 -4.11 16.07 11.26
CA ILE A 69 -3.90 16.39 9.84
C ILE A 69 -3.72 17.91 9.77
N VAL A 70 -2.49 18.36 9.55
CA VAL A 70 -2.15 19.79 9.51
C VAL A 70 -2.37 20.41 8.13
N ASP A 71 -2.35 19.58 7.09
CA ASP A 71 -2.59 19.96 5.71
C ASP A 71 -3.09 18.73 4.92
N CYS A 72 -3.93 18.96 3.91
CA CYS A 72 -4.45 17.93 3.01
C CYS A 72 -4.89 18.54 1.69
N GLY A 73 -4.85 17.74 0.62
CA GLY A 73 -5.30 18.17 -0.69
C GLY A 73 -5.44 17.01 -1.66
N GLU A 74 -5.91 17.33 -2.86
CA GLU A 74 -5.94 16.42 -3.99
C GLU A 74 -4.71 16.65 -4.86
N VAL A 75 -4.01 15.57 -5.20
CA VAL A 75 -2.94 15.64 -6.19
C VAL A 75 -3.59 15.48 -7.57
N SER A 76 -3.56 16.54 -8.37
CA SER A 76 -4.03 16.48 -9.75
C SER A 76 -3.20 15.46 -10.52
N ASN A 77 -3.81 14.30 -10.75
CA ASN A 77 -3.20 13.21 -11.48
C ASN A 77 -3.17 13.54 -12.97
N THR A 78 -2.32 14.48 -13.38
CA THR A 78 -2.13 14.82 -14.79
C THR A 78 -1.19 13.85 -15.52
N ASN A 79 -0.51 12.92 -14.84
CA ASN A 79 0.44 11.97 -15.48
C ASN A 79 0.69 10.66 -14.70
N THR A 80 -0.31 10.07 -14.02
CA THR A 80 -0.10 8.80 -13.27
C THR A 80 -0.26 7.53 -14.12
N HIS A 81 -0.89 7.63 -15.29
CA HIS A 81 -0.93 6.50 -16.23
C HIS A 81 0.45 6.26 -16.86
N ASP A 82 1.18 7.32 -17.20
CA ASP A 82 2.50 7.25 -17.85
C ASP A 82 3.60 6.75 -16.92
N GLN A 83 3.55 7.08 -15.63
CA GLN A 83 4.61 6.71 -14.68
C GLN A 83 4.54 5.22 -14.27
N LEU A 84 3.34 4.66 -14.09
CA LEU A 84 3.17 3.24 -13.77
C LEU A 84 3.39 2.33 -14.99
N GLN A 85 3.03 2.79 -16.20
CA GLN A 85 3.37 2.08 -17.43
C GLN A 85 4.89 2.11 -17.68
N GLY A 86 5.53 3.26 -17.54
CA GLY A 86 6.98 3.41 -17.72
C GLY A 86 7.80 2.56 -16.75
N GLU A 87 7.37 2.39 -15.49
CA GLU A 87 8.03 1.49 -14.54
C GLU A 87 7.83 0.01 -14.87
N LYS A 88 6.62 -0.39 -15.30
CA LYS A 88 6.35 -1.77 -15.75
C LYS A 88 7.15 -2.12 -17.00
N GLU A 89 7.23 -1.21 -17.98
CA GLU A 89 8.02 -1.40 -19.20
C GLU A 89 9.52 -1.42 -18.93
N LYS A 90 10.03 -0.57 -18.04
CA LYS A 90 11.44 -0.60 -17.61
C LYS A 90 11.78 -1.87 -16.85
N LYS A 91 10.88 -2.39 -16.02
CA LYS A 91 11.06 -3.68 -15.33
C LYS A 91 11.04 -4.85 -16.31
N LEU A 92 10.17 -4.83 -17.32
CA LEU A 92 10.12 -5.85 -18.36
C LEU A 92 11.41 -5.86 -19.21
N ARG A 93 11.85 -4.69 -19.69
CA ARG A 93 13.11 -4.55 -20.46
C ARG A 93 14.36 -4.96 -19.66
N ARG A 94 14.37 -4.75 -18.34
CA ARG A 94 15.47 -5.19 -17.46
C ARG A 94 15.45 -6.71 -17.21
N ALA A 95 14.27 -7.33 -17.20
CA ALA A 95 14.15 -8.79 -17.08
C ALA A 95 14.63 -9.50 -18.36
N ASP A 96 14.30 -8.97 -19.54
CA ASP A 96 14.74 -9.52 -20.83
C ASP A 96 16.25 -9.38 -21.05
N ALA A 97 16.88 -8.34 -20.51
CA ALA A 97 18.34 -8.15 -20.59
C ALA A 97 19.14 -9.10 -19.68
N ASN A 98 18.52 -9.70 -18.66
CA ASN A 98 19.21 -10.53 -17.67
C ASN A 98 19.13 -12.04 -17.97
N SER A 99 18.40 -12.46 -19.00
CA SER A 99 18.26 -13.88 -19.40
C SER A 99 19.28 -14.35 -20.45
N GLY A 100 20.14 -13.45 -20.95
CA GLY A 100 21.08 -13.73 -22.04
C GLY A 100 22.49 -14.21 -21.64
N ALA A 101 22.76 -14.46 -20.35
CA ALA A 101 24.14 -14.63 -19.85
C ALA A 101 24.43 -15.97 -19.13
N GLU A 102 23.71 -17.06 -19.42
CA GLU A 102 24.10 -18.40 -18.96
C GLU A 102 24.01 -19.42 -20.10
N GLY A 103 25.14 -19.75 -20.74
CA GLY A 103 25.17 -20.84 -21.71
C GLY A 103 26.38 -20.90 -22.64
N ARG A 104 27.61 -21.08 -22.12
CA ARG A 104 28.70 -21.70 -22.92
C ARG A 104 29.78 -22.37 -22.06
N VAL A 105 29.50 -23.57 -21.55
CA VAL A 105 30.56 -24.48 -21.12
C VAL A 105 31.14 -25.17 -22.37
N LYS A 106 32.40 -24.89 -22.68
CA LYS A 106 33.19 -25.54 -23.73
C LYS A 106 33.86 -26.78 -23.13
N THR A 107 33.71 -27.95 -23.74
CA THR A 107 34.68 -29.05 -23.58
C THR A 107 34.89 -29.81 -24.89
N LYS A 108 36.18 -30.10 -25.13
CA LYS A 108 36.84 -30.38 -26.41
C LYS A 108 36.60 -31.82 -26.91
N LYS A 109 36.52 -31.99 -28.24
CA LYS A 109 36.72 -33.28 -28.93
C LYS A 109 38.15 -33.76 -28.73
N ASN A 110 38.33 -35.04 -28.44
CA ASN A 110 39.61 -35.73 -28.57
C ASN A 110 39.39 -37.11 -29.20
N ILE A 111 40.20 -37.35 -30.24
CA ILE A 111 40.46 -38.58 -31.01
C ILE A 111 39.39 -38.95 -32.05
#